data_AF-G2ZB48-F1
#
_entry.id   AF-G2ZB48-F1
#
_cell.length_a   1.000
_cell.length_b   1.000
_cell.length_c   1.000
_cell.angle_alpha   90.00
_cell.angle_beta   90.00
_cell.angle_gamma   90.00
#
_symmetry.space_group_name_H-M   'P 1'
#
loop_
_entity.id
_entity.type
_entity.pdbx_description
1 polymer ?
#
loop_
_entity_poly.entity_id
_entity_poly.type
_entity_poly.pdbx_seq_one_letter_code
_entity_poly.pdbx_strand_id
1 'polypeptide(L)'
;MSEIKVKTATFQKHANQLESASNGNYLPLKNGNIAYSRANSINQLRSALIDLVDVMEGFQQVAKQDAARLEKMGKAYNKQDKSVAKKISQLEVR
;
A
#
# COMPACT_ATOMS: atom_id res chain seq x y z
N MET A 1 1.86 -18.02 20.38
CA MET A 1 1.03 -17.54 19.25
C MET A 1 0.40 -16.23 19.68
N SER A 2 0.72 -15.13 19.02
CA SER A 2 0.12 -13.82 19.31
C SER A 2 -1.29 -13.76 18.73
N GLU A 3 -2.28 -13.42 19.57
CA GLU A 3 -3.67 -13.22 19.15
C GLU A 3 -3.82 -11.83 18.51
N ILE A 4 -4.34 -11.77 17.29
CA ILE A 4 -4.57 -10.51 16.58
C ILE A 4 -6.03 -10.10 16.77
N LYS A 5 -6.28 -9.13 17.66
CA LYS A 5 -7.62 -8.59 17.95
C LYS A 5 -7.93 -7.36 17.12
N VAL A 6 -8.14 -7.54 15.82
CA VAL A 6 -8.44 -6.44 14.90
C VAL A 6 -9.67 -6.76 14.07
N LYS A 7 -10.64 -5.83 14.05
CA LYS A 7 -11.84 -5.96 13.23
C LYS A 7 -11.48 -5.88 11.75
N THR A 8 -12.15 -6.67 10.92
CA THR A 8 -12.04 -6.63 9.45
C THR A 8 -12.21 -5.22 8.87
N ALA A 9 -13.13 -4.43 9.44
CA ALA A 9 -13.35 -3.04 9.03
C ALA A 9 -12.11 -2.16 9.22
N THR A 10 -11.27 -2.44 10.22
CA THR A 10 -10.02 -1.73 10.47
C THR A 10 -8.99 -2.05 9.38
N PHE A 11 -8.87 -3.31 8.97
CA PHE A 11 -8.02 -3.69 7.82
C PHE A 11 -8.45 -2.99 6.55
N GLN A 12 -9.75 -2.96 6.28
CA GLN A 12 -10.28 -2.33 5.08
C GLN A 12 -10.09 -0.81 5.08
N LYS A 13 -10.26 -0.16 6.25
CA LYS A 13 -9.94 1.25 6.41
C LYS A 13 -8.48 1.55 6.05
N HIS A 14 -7.53 0.76 6.58
CA HIS A 14 -6.11 0.96 6.30
C HIS A 14 -5.75 0.64 4.85
N ALA A 15 -6.31 -0.42 4.27
CA ALA A 15 -6.13 -0.74 2.86
C ALA A 15 -6.58 0.43 1.96
N ASN A 16 -7.78 0.96 2.19
CA ASN A 16 -8.32 2.09 1.41
C ASN A 16 -7.48 3.36 1.58
N GLN A 17 -7.01 3.65 2.81
CA GLN A 17 -6.14 4.80 3.07
C GLN A 17 -4.81 4.69 2.31
N LEU A 18 -4.19 3.51 2.35
CA LEU A 18 -2.91 3.26 1.71
C LEU A 18 -3.04 3.27 0.18
N GLU A 19 -4.10 2.68 -0.36
CA GLU A 19 -4.42 2.72 -1.80
C GLU A 19 -4.65 4.16 -2.26
N SER A 20 -5.42 4.95 -1.53
CA SER A 20 -5.68 6.36 -1.85
C SER A 20 -4.39 7.19 -1.87
N ALA A 21 -3.50 6.98 -0.88
CA ALA A 21 -2.22 7.67 -0.81
C ALA A 21 -1.24 7.24 -1.93
N SER A 22 -1.39 6.03 -2.47
CA SER A 22 -0.53 5.49 -3.53
C SER A 22 -0.88 5.96 -4.94
N ASN A 23 -1.97 6.73 -5.12
CA ASN A 23 -2.44 7.21 -6.42
C ASN A 23 -1.99 8.64 -6.77
N GLY A 24 -1.02 9.19 -6.03
CA GLY A 24 -0.48 10.53 -6.31
C GLY A 24 0.37 10.55 -7.58
N ASN A 25 0.15 11.49 -8.48
CA ASN A 25 1.00 11.69 -9.65
C ASN A 25 2.13 12.69 -9.31
N TYR A 26 3.35 12.20 -9.08
CA TYR A 26 4.54 13.05 -8.98
C TYR A 26 5.14 13.20 -10.38
N LEU A 27 4.85 14.32 -11.05
CA LEU A 27 5.20 14.55 -12.47
C LEU A 27 6.19 15.69 -12.75
N PRO A 28 7.04 16.19 -11.81
CA PRO A 28 8.06 17.13 -12.24
C PRO A 28 9.00 16.38 -13.19
N LEU A 29 9.07 16.85 -14.45
CA LEU A 29 10.11 16.48 -15.42
C LEU A 29 10.02 15.03 -15.94
N LYS A 30 8.85 14.36 -15.78
CA LYS A 30 8.58 13.05 -16.37
C LYS A 30 8.88 13.10 -17.89
N ASN A 31 9.60 12.10 -18.38
CA ASN A 31 10.12 12.00 -19.76
C ASN A 31 11.32 12.91 -20.11
N GLY A 32 12.03 13.45 -19.11
CA GLY A 32 13.34 14.08 -19.34
C GLY A 32 13.31 15.40 -20.12
N ASN A 33 12.17 16.11 -20.12
CA ASN A 33 11.95 17.32 -20.90
C ASN A 33 12.64 18.57 -20.32
N ILE A 34 13.96 18.50 -20.10
CA ILE A 34 14.79 19.63 -19.67
C ILE A 34 15.96 19.77 -20.64
N ALA A 35 16.07 20.92 -21.28
CA ALA A 35 17.19 21.25 -22.14
C ALA A 35 18.51 21.06 -21.38
N TYR A 36 19.51 20.48 -22.05
CA TYR A 36 20.85 20.27 -21.49
C TYR A 36 21.42 21.61 -21.02
N SER A 37 21.54 21.79 -19.70
CA SER A 37 22.26 22.93 -19.14
C SER A 37 23.74 22.57 -18.99
N ARG A 38 24.63 23.50 -19.36
CA ARG A 38 26.08 23.34 -19.16
C ARG A 38 26.50 23.65 -17.72
N ALA A 39 25.58 24.09 -16.86
CA ALA A 39 25.85 24.33 -15.45
C ALA A 39 25.73 23.02 -14.63
N ASN A 40 26.80 22.66 -13.92
CA ASN A 40 26.87 21.44 -13.10
C ASN A 40 25.73 21.36 -12.06
N SER A 41 25.36 22.48 -11.44
CA SER A 41 24.28 22.54 -10.45
C SER A 41 22.91 22.21 -11.03
N ILE A 42 22.63 22.62 -12.27
CA ILE A 42 21.36 22.33 -12.96
C ILE A 42 21.29 20.86 -13.38
N ASN A 43 22.42 20.27 -13.80
CA ASN A 43 22.48 18.85 -14.12
C ASN A 43 22.33 17.95 -12.89
N GLN A 44 22.92 18.34 -11.75
CA GLN A 44 22.75 17.61 -10.48
C GLN A 44 21.30 17.68 -9.99
N LEU A 45 20.69 18.87 -10.01
CA LEU A 45 19.28 19.04 -9.64
C LEU A 45 18.36 18.22 -10.55
N ARG A 46 18.59 18.23 -11.87
CA ARG A 46 17.83 17.41 -12.82
C ARG A 46 17.93 15.92 -12.48
N SER A 47 19.14 15.42 -12.25
CA SER A 47 19.35 13.99 -11.99
C SER A 47 18.66 13.58 -10.68
N ALA A 48 18.80 14.40 -9.64
CA ALA A 48 18.10 14.17 -8.37
C ALA A 48 16.57 14.18 -8.51
N LEU A 49 16.01 15.03 -9.37
CA LEU A 49 14.56 15.05 -9.63
C LEU A 49 14.09 13.81 -10.40
N ILE A 50 14.88 13.31 -11.35
CA ILE A 50 14.59 12.04 -12.06
C ILE A 50 14.65 10.87 -11.08
N ASP A 51 15.74 10.76 -10.30
CA ASP A 51 15.90 9.69 -9.30
C ASP A 51 14.74 9.70 -8.29
N LEU A 52 14.29 10.89 -7.87
CA LEU A 52 13.14 11.04 -6.98
C LEU A 52 11.84 10.55 -7.62
N VAL A 53 11.59 10.86 -8.91
CA VAL A 53 10.41 10.36 -9.63
C VAL A 53 10.43 8.83 -9.69
N ASP A 54 11.57 8.22 -10.02
CA ASP A 54 11.69 6.77 -10.12
C ASP A 54 11.45 6.08 -8.77
N VAL A 55 12.02 6.62 -7.68
CA VAL A 55 11.80 6.11 -6.32
C VAL A 55 10.33 6.27 -5.91
N MET A 56 9.70 7.40 -6.23
CA MET A 56 8.28 7.63 -5.94
C MET A 56 7.37 6.65 -6.68
N GLU A 57 7.64 6.34 -7.94
CA GLU A 57 6.89 5.34 -8.70
C GLU A 57 7.04 3.93 -8.07
N GLY A 58 8.26 3.56 -7.67
CA GLY A 58 8.51 2.30 -6.94
C GLY A 58 7.76 2.23 -5.60
N PHE A 59 7.77 3.32 -4.82
CA PHE A 59 7.05 3.41 -3.54
C PHE A 59 5.53 3.23 -3.72
N GLN A 60 4.95 3.85 -4.75
CA GLN A 60 3.52 3.68 -5.05
C GLN A 60 3.15 2.24 -5.34
N GLN A 61 3.99 1.52 -6.09
CA GLN A 61 3.75 0.11 -6.40
C GLN A 61 3.74 -0.75 -5.13
N VAL A 62 4.70 -0.54 -4.22
CA VAL A 62 4.76 -1.27 -2.94
C VAL A 62 3.56 -0.95 -2.06
N ALA A 63 3.18 0.34 -1.96
CA ALA A 63 2.01 0.75 -1.20
C ALA A 63 0.71 0.09 -1.70
N LYS A 64 0.53 -0.04 -3.02
CA LYS A 64 -0.61 -0.77 -3.62
C LYS A 64 -0.60 -2.25 -3.27
N GLN A 65 0.58 -2.89 -3.31
CA GLN A 65 0.71 -4.29 -2.93
C GLN A 65 0.35 -4.52 -1.46
N ASP A 66 0.80 -3.63 -0.58
CA ASP A 66 0.51 -3.72 0.86
C ASP A 66 -0.96 -3.44 1.17
N ALA A 67 -1.60 -2.50 0.45
CA ALA A 67 -3.05 -2.29 0.54
C ALA A 67 -3.82 -3.58 0.19
N ALA A 68 -3.45 -4.24 -0.91
CA ALA A 68 -4.05 -5.51 -1.30
C ALA A 68 -3.79 -6.64 -0.29
N ARG A 69 -2.60 -6.67 0.35
CA ARG A 69 -2.29 -7.64 1.42
C ARG A 69 -3.17 -7.42 2.65
N LEU A 70 -3.34 -6.17 3.09
CA LEU A 70 -4.20 -5.83 4.23
C LEU A 70 -5.65 -6.25 3.99
N GLU A 71 -6.18 -6.02 2.79
CA GLU A 71 -7.51 -6.45 2.42
C GLU A 71 -7.67 -7.98 2.48
N LYS A 72 -6.68 -8.72 1.92
CA LYS A 72 -6.66 -10.19 1.97
C LYS A 72 -6.57 -10.72 3.40
N MET A 73 -5.77 -10.11 4.26
CA MET A 73 -5.66 -10.47 5.67
C MET A 73 -6.99 -10.28 6.40
N GLY A 74 -7.64 -9.13 6.23
CA GLY A 74 -8.95 -8.86 6.82
C GLY A 74 -10.00 -9.91 6.40
N LYS A 75 -10.05 -10.25 5.10
CA LYS A 75 -10.94 -11.31 4.59
C LYS A 75 -10.63 -12.68 5.19
N ALA A 76 -9.35 -13.03 5.32
CA ALA A 76 -8.91 -14.31 5.88
C ALA A 76 -9.30 -14.45 7.35
N TYR A 77 -9.09 -13.41 8.17
CA TYR A 77 -9.45 -13.42 9.59
C TYR A 77 -10.96 -13.51 9.78
N ASN A 78 -11.74 -12.74 9.03
CA ASN A 78 -13.21 -12.84 9.08
C ASN A 78 -13.72 -14.26 8.73
N LYS A 79 -13.09 -14.92 7.75
CA LYS A 79 -13.45 -16.29 7.37
C LYS A 79 -13.12 -17.27 8.49
N GLN A 80 -11.96 -17.11 9.13
CA GLN A 80 -11.55 -17.92 10.26
C GLN A 80 -12.50 -17.74 11.45
N ASP A 81 -12.84 -16.50 11.81
CA ASP A 81 -13.76 -16.18 12.90
C ASP A 81 -15.14 -16.83 12.68
N LYS A 82 -15.70 -16.72 11.48
CA LYS A 82 -16.96 -17.39 11.11
C LYS A 82 -16.85 -18.91 11.22
N SER A 83 -15.72 -19.49 10.79
CA SER A 83 -15.50 -20.94 10.89
C SER A 83 -15.42 -21.40 12.34
N VAL A 84 -14.79 -20.63 13.23
CA VAL A 84 -14.68 -20.95 14.66
C VAL A 84 -16.04 -20.79 15.34
N ALA A 85 -16.75 -19.68 15.08
CA ALA A 85 -18.09 -19.44 15.61
C ALA A 85 -19.06 -20.58 15.26
N LYS A 86 -19.04 -21.07 14.01
CA LYS A 86 -19.86 -22.22 13.58
C LYS A 86 -19.52 -23.50 14.34
N LYS A 87 -18.24 -23.74 14.63
CA LYS A 87 -17.81 -24.92 15.43
C LYS A 87 -18.29 -24.81 16.88
N ILE A 88 -18.21 -23.61 17.47
CA ILE A 88 -18.68 -23.36 18.84
C ILE A 88 -20.20 -23.57 18.92
N SER A 89 -20.98 -23.00 18.00
CA SER A 89 -22.43 -23.18 17.99
C SER A 89 -22.87 -24.63 17.82
N GLN A 90 -22.05 -25.48 17.16
CA GLN A 90 -22.32 -26.92 17.04
C GLN A 90 -22.01 -27.70 18.31
N LEU A 91 -21.11 -27.18 19.17
CA LEU A 91 -20.76 -27.79 20.45
C LEU A 91 -21.75 -27.41 21.55
N GLU A 92 -22.33 -26.20 21.51
CA GLU A 92 -23.32 -25.71 22.49
C GLU A 92 -24.72 -26.32 22.33
N VAL A 93 -25.03 -26.97 21.20
CA VAL A 93 -26.32 -27.63 20.92
C VAL A 93 -26.33 -29.10 21.39
N ARG A 94 -25.33 -29.52 22.18
CA ARG A 94 -25.27 -30.83 22.85
C ARG A 94 -25.42 -30.66 24.35
#